data_AF-A0A7C7NNT7-F1
#
_entry.id   AF-A0A7C7NNT7-F1
#
_cell.length_a   1.000
_cell.length_b   1.000
_cell.length_c   1.000
_cell.angle_alpha   90.00
_cell.angle_beta   90.00
_cell.angle_gamma   90.00
#
_symmetry.space_group_name_H-M   'P 1'
#
loop_
_entity.id
_entity.type
_entity.pdbx_description
1 polymer ?
#
loop_
_entity_poly.entity_id
_entity_poly.type
_entity_poly.pdbx_seq_one_letter_code
_entity_poly.pdbx_strand_id
1 'polypeptide(L)'
;MEVAIVLKSDPFSWKAIQAFKIACALSLKTKTFFIALKEGVYFLTDWDPVALGYENFKGYEYNPENLVFLVEEDDFKIRNLSEDKIWAKDLKVEFTDEERIAEILKKSQVVGVW
;
A
#
# COMPACT_ATOMS: atom_id res chain seq x y z
N MET A 1 2.25 -16.62 8.37
CA MET A 1 1.81 -15.47 9.14
C MET A 1 1.35 -14.39 8.19
N GLU A 2 0.14 -13.87 8.38
CA GLU A 2 -0.44 -12.77 7.56
C GLU A 2 -0.40 -11.47 8.36
N VAL A 3 0.15 -10.42 7.75
CA VAL A 3 0.21 -9.07 8.34
C VAL A 3 -0.45 -8.08 7.38
N ALA A 4 -1.32 -7.22 7.89
CA ALA A 4 -1.91 -6.13 7.13
C ALA A 4 -1.36 -4.78 7.63
N ILE A 5 -0.91 -3.96 6.70
CA ILE A 5 -0.52 -2.57 6.91
C ILE A 5 -1.53 -1.72 6.15
N VAL A 6 -2.35 -0.98 6.86
CA VAL A 6 -3.41 -0.14 6.29
C VAL A 6 -2.96 1.30 6.24
N LEU A 7 -3.05 1.93 5.07
CA LEU A 7 -2.87 3.36 4.87
C LEU A 7 -4.21 3.99 4.50
N LYS A 8 -4.75 4.84 5.37
CA LYS A 8 -6.07 5.47 5.17
C LYS A 8 -6.01 6.95 4.77
N SER A 9 -4.94 7.64 5.13
CA SER A 9 -4.79 9.10 4.98
C SER A 9 -3.34 9.52 4.82
N ASP A 10 -3.12 10.81 4.54
CA ASP A 10 -1.79 11.43 4.43
C ASP A 10 -0.84 10.72 3.45
N PRO A 11 -1.27 10.47 2.19
CA PRO A 11 -0.53 9.67 1.20
C PRO A 11 0.85 10.25 0.87
N PHE A 12 1.01 11.58 0.93
CA PHE A 12 2.26 12.26 0.56
C PHE A 12 3.06 12.68 1.80
N SER A 13 3.16 11.77 2.79
CA SER A 13 3.80 12.06 4.07
C SER A 13 4.90 11.05 4.42
N TRP A 14 5.80 11.46 5.32
CA TRP A 14 6.80 10.56 5.91
C TRP A 14 6.16 9.34 6.60
N LYS A 15 4.92 9.47 7.10
CA LYS A 15 4.19 8.37 7.74
C LYS A 15 3.79 7.31 6.72
N ALA A 16 3.29 7.71 5.56
CA ALA A 16 2.95 6.79 4.48
C ALA A 16 4.19 6.04 3.98
N ILE A 17 5.32 6.77 3.85
CA ILE A 17 6.61 6.17 3.51
C ILE A 17 7.07 5.14 4.55
N GLN A 18 6.95 5.47 5.84
CA GLN A 18 7.30 4.52 6.91
C GLN A 18 6.37 3.30 6.93
N ALA A 19 5.07 3.48 6.72
CA ALA A 19 4.12 2.37 6.60
C ALA A 19 4.56 1.41 5.50
N PHE A 20 4.89 1.95 4.32
CA PHE A 20 5.36 1.14 3.19
C PHE A 20 6.71 0.47 3.48
N LYS A 21 7.66 1.19 4.10
CA LYS A 21 8.95 0.63 4.54
C LYS A 21 8.78 -0.57 5.47
N ILE A 22 7.86 -0.48 6.43
CA ILE A 22 7.54 -1.56 7.36
C ILE A 22 6.94 -2.75 6.60
N ALA A 23 6.02 -2.51 5.66
CA ALA A 23 5.45 -3.57 4.84
C ALA A 23 6.52 -4.29 3.98
N CYS A 24 7.42 -3.54 3.36
CA CYS A 24 8.56 -4.08 2.62
C CYS A 24 9.44 -4.97 3.52
N ALA A 25 9.82 -4.48 4.70
CA ALA A 25 10.64 -5.24 5.64
C ALA A 25 9.95 -6.53 6.12
N LEU A 26 8.66 -6.47 6.45
CA LEU A 26 7.86 -7.63 6.88
C LEU A 26 7.71 -8.66 5.76
N SER A 27 7.57 -8.22 4.51
CA SER A 27 7.43 -9.10 3.35
C SER A 27 8.59 -10.10 3.22
N LEU A 28 9.77 -9.78 3.73
CA LEU A 28 10.94 -10.67 3.69
C LEU A 28 10.72 -11.99 4.44
N LYS A 29 9.76 -12.06 5.38
CA LYS A 29 9.50 -13.24 6.21
C LYS A 29 8.02 -13.63 6.28
N THR A 30 7.11 -12.74 5.92
CA THR A 30 5.67 -12.94 6.10
C THR A 30 4.88 -12.51 4.89
N LYS A 31 3.73 -13.16 4.67
CA LYS A 31 2.75 -12.69 3.71
C LYS A 31 2.16 -11.38 4.24
N THR A 32 2.41 -10.30 3.50
CA THR A 32 2.17 -8.93 3.94
C THR A 32 1.27 -8.24 2.93
N PHE A 33 0.18 -7.67 3.42
CA PHE A 33 -0.74 -6.88 2.62
C PHE A 33 -0.54 -5.41 2.95
N PHE A 34 -0.21 -4.60 1.96
CA PHE A 34 -0.24 -3.16 2.08
C PHE A 34 -1.56 -2.66 1.49
N ILE A 35 -2.46 -2.17 2.33
CA ILE A 35 -3.85 -1.87 1.97
C ILE A 35 -4.02 -0.36 1.94
N ALA A 36 -4.32 0.20 0.77
CA ALA A 36 -4.68 1.60 0.62
C ALA A 36 -6.20 1.75 0.47
N LEU A 37 -6.78 2.61 1.30
CA LEU A 37 -8.20 2.95 1.29
C LEU A 37 -8.38 4.44 1.58
N LYS A 38 -9.56 4.98 1.31
CA LYS A 38 -9.91 6.40 1.42
C LYS A 38 -8.90 7.28 0.70
N GLU A 39 -8.26 8.22 1.39
CA GLU A 39 -7.24 9.11 0.81
C GLU A 39 -5.89 8.40 0.65
N GLY A 40 -5.69 7.26 1.30
CA GLY A 40 -4.48 6.46 1.17
C GLY A 40 -4.25 5.96 -0.26
N VAL A 41 -5.30 5.82 -1.08
CA VAL A 41 -5.18 5.36 -2.48
C VAL A 41 -4.34 6.30 -3.34
N TYR A 42 -4.25 7.59 -2.98
CA TYR A 42 -3.36 8.53 -3.64
C TYR A 42 -1.88 8.19 -3.47
N PHE A 43 -1.50 7.35 -2.49
CA PHE A 43 -0.13 6.90 -2.33
C PHE A 43 0.38 6.17 -3.58
N LEU A 44 -0.52 5.51 -4.34
CA LEU A 44 -0.18 4.78 -5.56
C LEU A 44 0.09 5.68 -6.77
N THR A 45 -0.32 6.95 -6.75
CA THR A 45 -0.13 7.83 -7.91
C THR A 45 1.35 8.11 -8.15
N ASP A 46 1.74 8.46 -9.37
CA ASP A 46 3.12 8.83 -9.61
C ASP A 46 3.45 10.18 -8.95
N TRP A 47 4.04 10.14 -7.76
CA TRP A 47 4.60 11.30 -7.05
C TRP A 47 6.09 11.10 -6.77
N ASP A 48 6.82 12.21 -6.63
CA ASP A 48 8.25 12.22 -6.34
C ASP A 48 8.49 12.52 -4.84
N PRO A 49 8.82 11.51 -4.01
CA PRO A 49 9.10 11.74 -2.60
C PRO A 49 10.36 12.57 -2.36
N VAL A 50 11.35 12.50 -3.27
CA VAL A 50 12.61 13.23 -3.13
C VAL A 50 12.38 14.73 -3.36
N ALA A 51 11.55 15.09 -4.34
CA ALA A 51 11.13 16.48 -4.55
C ALA A 51 10.39 17.08 -3.35
N LEU A 52 9.75 16.24 -2.51
CA LEU A 52 9.10 16.64 -1.26
C LEU A 52 10.03 16.61 -0.04
N GLY A 53 11.32 16.27 -0.22
CA GLY A 53 12.31 16.21 0.86
C GLY A 53 12.30 14.92 1.66
N TYR A 54 11.71 13.84 1.14
CA TYR A 54 11.66 12.53 1.79
C TYR A 54 12.61 11.50 1.15
N GLU A 55 12.80 10.37 1.84
CA GLU A 55 13.55 9.24 1.29
C GLU A 55 12.82 8.59 0.10
N ASN A 56 13.58 8.08 -0.88
CA ASN A 56 12.99 7.41 -2.04
C ASN A 56 12.51 6.01 -1.68
N PHE A 57 11.22 5.90 -1.37
CA PHE A 57 10.58 4.64 -1.00
C PHE A 57 10.40 3.65 -2.15
N LYS A 58 10.44 4.12 -3.42
CA LYS A 58 10.24 3.26 -4.60
C LYS A 58 11.37 2.24 -4.77
N GLY A 59 12.53 2.48 -4.13
CA GLY A 59 13.71 1.60 -4.18
C GLY A 59 13.87 0.66 -2.98
N TYR A 60 12.87 0.52 -2.11
CA TYR A 60 12.98 -0.41 -0.98
C TYR A 60 13.03 -1.87 -1.44
N GLU A 61 13.83 -2.67 -0.73
CA GLU A 61 13.86 -4.12 -0.92
C GLU A 61 12.64 -4.78 -0.28
N TYR A 62 12.00 -5.69 -1.01
CA TYR A 62 10.87 -6.48 -0.55
C TYR A 62 10.87 -7.85 -1.24
N ASN A 63 10.09 -8.79 -0.72
CA ASN A 63 9.84 -10.06 -1.40
C ASN A 63 8.53 -9.95 -2.22
N PRO A 64 8.59 -10.01 -3.56
CA PRO A 64 7.42 -9.81 -4.44
C PRO A 64 6.37 -10.92 -4.32
N GLU A 65 6.74 -12.12 -3.87
CA GLU A 65 5.76 -13.21 -3.65
C GLU A 65 4.97 -13.01 -2.36
N ASN A 66 5.55 -12.26 -1.41
CA ASN A 66 4.97 -12.06 -0.09
C ASN A 66 4.29 -10.69 0.07
N LEU A 67 4.62 -9.69 -0.74
CA LEU A 67 4.01 -8.36 -0.68
C LEU A 67 2.89 -8.23 -1.71
N VAL A 68 1.67 -8.01 -1.23
CA VAL A 68 0.51 -7.68 -2.08
C VAL A 68 0.02 -6.29 -1.73
N PHE A 69 -0.08 -5.42 -2.72
CA PHE A 69 -0.65 -4.09 -2.56
C PHE A 69 -2.14 -4.16 -2.90
N LEU A 70 -3.00 -4.00 -1.91
CA LEU A 70 -4.45 -3.94 -2.10
C LEU A 70 -4.91 -2.49 -2.17
N VAL A 71 -5.81 -2.21 -3.11
CA VAL A 71 -6.38 -0.89 -3.31
C VAL A 71 -7.89 -1.02 -3.27
N GLU A 72 -8.55 -0.26 -2.40
CA GLU A 72 -10.01 -0.18 -2.41
C GLU A 72 -10.45 0.47 -3.73
N GLU A 73 -11.20 -0.29 -4.53
CA GLU A 73 -11.49 0.02 -5.93
C GLU A 73 -12.43 1.22 -6.06
N ASP A 74 -13.42 1.35 -5.20
CA ASP A 74 -14.39 2.44 -5.25
C ASP A 74 -13.73 3.78 -4.90
N ASP A 75 -12.87 3.80 -3.88
CA ASP A 75 -12.09 4.96 -3.47
C ASP A 75 -11.14 5.42 -4.57
N PHE A 76 -10.54 4.48 -5.32
CA PHE A 76 -9.67 4.78 -6.46
C PHE A 76 -10.47 5.38 -7.63
N LYS A 77 -11.62 4.77 -7.96
CA LYS A 77 -12.50 5.22 -9.05
C LYS A 77 -13.16 6.56 -8.78
N ILE A 78 -13.71 6.77 -7.59
CA ILE A 78 -14.36 8.04 -7.18
C ILE A 78 -13.39 9.22 -7.30
N ARG A 79 -12.09 8.96 -7.16
CA ARG A 79 -11.02 9.96 -7.27
C ARG A 79 -10.48 10.13 -8.69
N ASN A 80 -11.04 9.44 -9.69
CA ASN A 80 -10.61 9.44 -11.09
C ASN A 80 -9.11 9.11 -11.26
N LEU A 81 -8.60 8.18 -10.45
CA LEU A 81 -7.23 7.71 -10.57
C LEU A 81 -7.11 6.68 -11.70
N SER A 82 -5.91 6.62 -12.29
CA SER A 82 -5.64 5.84 -13.49
C SER A 82 -4.60 4.77 -13.19
N GLU A 83 -4.91 3.50 -13.47
CA GLU A 83 -4.04 2.37 -13.16
C GLU A 83 -2.71 2.41 -13.95
N ASP A 84 -2.70 3.00 -15.14
CA ASP A 84 -1.50 3.20 -15.97
C ASP A 84 -0.50 4.21 -15.38
N LYS A 85 -0.96 5.03 -14.43
CA LYS A 85 -0.19 6.10 -13.78
C LYS A 85 0.21 5.79 -12.35
N ILE A 86 0.21 4.51 -11.97
CA ILE A 86 0.73 4.09 -10.67
C ILE A 86 2.26 3.89 -10.73
N TRP A 87 2.96 4.24 -9.65
CA TRP A 87 4.41 4.01 -9.56
C TRP A 87 4.75 2.53 -9.31
N ALA A 88 3.80 1.77 -8.79
CA ALA A 88 3.96 0.40 -8.29
C ALA A 88 3.91 -0.67 -9.41
N LYS A 89 4.55 -0.43 -10.56
CA LYS A 89 4.43 -1.29 -11.75
C LYS A 89 5.01 -2.70 -11.57
N ASP A 90 6.03 -2.83 -10.73
CA ASP A 90 6.70 -4.11 -10.44
C ASP A 90 6.12 -4.81 -9.20
N LEU A 91 5.13 -4.20 -8.54
CA LEU A 91 4.43 -4.77 -7.39
C LEU A 91 3.18 -5.51 -7.85
N LYS A 92 2.82 -6.56 -7.10
CA LYS A 92 1.50 -7.17 -7.25
C LYS A 92 0.45 -6.22 -6.66
N VAL A 93 -0.20 -5.45 -7.52
CA VAL A 93 -1.31 -4.55 -7.18
C VAL A 93 -2.64 -5.24 -7.50
N GLU A 94 -3.56 -5.24 -6.54
CA GLU A 94 -4.90 -5.81 -6.66
C GLU A 94 -5.93 -4.76 -6.24
N PHE A 95 -6.74 -4.31 -7.20
CA PHE A 95 -7.91 -3.49 -6.94
C PHE A 95 -9.05 -4.41 -6.49
N THR A 96 -9.67 -4.09 -5.35
CA THR A 96 -10.63 -4.97 -4.71
C THR A 96 -11.66 -4.20 -3.90
N ASP A 97 -12.71 -4.90 -3.48
CA ASP A 97 -13.81 -4.32 -2.71
C ASP A 97 -13.55 -4.35 -1.19
N GLU A 98 -14.42 -3.63 -0.47
CA GLU A 98 -14.39 -3.59 1.00
C GLU A 98 -14.57 -4.98 1.64
N GLU A 99 -15.39 -5.85 1.06
CA GLU A 99 -15.65 -7.20 1.60
C GLU A 99 -14.36 -8.02 1.63
N ARG A 100 -13.61 -7.99 0.54
CA ARG A 100 -12.32 -8.67 0.41
C ARG A 100 -11.28 -8.11 1.37
N ILE A 101 -11.19 -6.79 1.49
CA ILE A 101 -10.31 -6.14 2.47
C ILE A 101 -10.67 -6.60 3.89
N ALA A 102 -11.97 -6.63 4.22
CA ALA A 102 -12.45 -7.07 5.52
C ALA A 102 -12.10 -8.55 5.81
N GLU A 103 -12.17 -9.43 4.81
CA GLU A 103 -11.72 -10.83 4.95
C GLU A 103 -10.23 -10.93 5.28
N ILE A 104 -9.40 -10.15 4.59
CA ILE A 104 -7.94 -10.16 4.77
C ILE A 104 -7.57 -9.62 6.14
N LEU A 105 -8.22 -8.54 6.58
CA LEU A 105 -8.05 -7.99 7.92
C LEU A 105 -8.43 -9.00 9.01
N LYS A 106 -9.52 -9.77 8.83
CA LYS A 106 -9.94 -10.83 9.77
C LYS A 106 -8.95 -12.00 9.85
N LYS A 107 -8.27 -12.33 8.75
CA LYS A 107 -7.28 -13.42 8.68
C LYS A 107 -5.88 -12.98 9.14
N SER A 108 -5.62 -11.66 9.12
CA SER A 108 -4.35 -11.09 9.53
C SER A 108 -4.14 -11.22 11.04
N GLN A 109 -2.95 -11.70 11.42
CA GLN A 109 -2.57 -11.85 12.82
C GLN A 109 -2.14 -10.52 13.45
N VAL A 110 -1.67 -9.60 12.60
CA VAL A 110 -1.29 -8.24 12.98
C VAL A 110 -1.89 -7.29 11.96
N VAL A 111 -2.53 -6.25 12.46
CA VAL A 111 -3.02 -5.13 11.66
C VAL A 111 -2.39 -3.85 12.20
N GLY A 112 -1.54 -3.23 11.40
CA GLY A 112 -1.03 -1.89 11.67
C GLY A 112 -1.79 -0.87 10.83
N VAL A 113 -2.18 0.25 11.43
CA VAL A 113 -2.96 1.30 10.76
C VAL A 113 -2.19 2.61 10.81
N TRP A 114 -2.02 3.22 9.64
CA TRP A 114 -1.50 4.55 9.42
C TRP A 114 -2.62 5.43 8.87
#